data_AF-A0A2E5REW6-F1
#
_entry.id   AF-A0A2E5REW6-F1
#
_cell.length_a   1.000
_cell.length_b   1.000
_cell.length_c   1.000
_cell.angle_alpha   90.00
_cell.angle_beta   90.00
_cell.angle_gamma   90.00
#
_symmetry.space_group_name_H-M   'P 1'
#
loop_
_entity.id
_entity.type
_entity.pdbx_description
1 polymer ?
#
loop_
_entity_poly.entity_id
_entity_poly.type
_entity_poly.pdbx_seq_one_letter_code
_entity_poly.pdbx_strand_id
1 'polypeptide(L)'
;MIKAVLKLRHIMQEHIEFNPSYSLLTLSCNPGEAVNVEPGAMVSMSGMSMQTGMSGGGGFGGFLKSMAKSAFGGESFFLNTYTAGQQGGWVSLAPGQPGDIQHTDIQPGRQIFIQSGSYLASTTNIKTDTKFQGAKGFFSGESLFFIRAYTEDGQPGRTWFNSFGAMKEIPIQPGQIITIDTGHVVAFDDTVSYEIGKVGGMKSFMFGGEGIVMHFSGQGRVWIQTRNLASLASNLIPFWPPRN
;
A
#
# COMPACT_ATOMS: atom_id res chain seq x y z
N MET A 1 7.46 5.08 44.70
CA MET A 1 7.33 3.97 43.74
C MET A 1 7.69 4.47 42.36
N ILE A 2 8.70 3.84 41.79
CA ILE A 2 9.40 4.20 40.56
C ILE A 2 8.43 4.05 39.39
N LYS A 3 8.13 5.15 38.68
CA LYS A 3 7.56 5.08 37.33
C LYS A 3 8.59 4.38 36.47
N ALA A 4 8.35 3.11 36.17
CA ALA A 4 9.14 2.36 35.21
C ALA A 4 9.03 3.08 33.87
N VAL A 5 10.10 3.81 33.53
CA VAL A 5 10.45 4.22 32.19
C VAL A 5 10.59 2.93 31.39
N LEU A 6 9.51 2.49 30.74
CA LEU A 6 9.62 1.65 29.56
C LEU A 6 10.33 2.52 28.52
N LYS A 7 11.65 2.34 28.41
CA LYS A 7 12.43 2.79 27.27
C LYS A 7 11.73 2.28 26.02
N LEU A 8 11.08 3.19 25.27
CA LEU A 8 10.79 3.00 23.86
C LEU A 8 12.14 2.82 23.17
N ARG A 9 12.58 1.57 23.07
CA ARG A 9 13.78 1.19 22.36
C ARG A 9 13.47 1.27 20.87
N HIS A 10 14.23 2.08 20.14
CA HIS A 10 14.38 2.02 18.68
C HIS A 10 13.10 2.33 17.88
N ILE A 11 12.58 3.56 18.01
CA ILE A 11 11.49 4.02 17.15
C ILE A 11 12.06 4.97 16.10
N MET A 12 12.06 4.49 14.86
CA MET A 12 12.17 5.28 13.66
C MET A 12 11.16 6.42 13.72
N GLN A 13 11.63 7.65 13.58
CA GLN A 13 10.77 8.83 13.64
C GLN A 13 10.26 9.17 12.26
N GLU A 14 8.94 9.28 12.13
CA GLU A 14 8.28 9.70 10.90
C GLU A 14 7.97 11.19 10.91
N HIS A 15 8.11 11.82 9.76
CA HIS A 15 7.68 13.18 9.50
C HIS A 15 6.96 13.22 8.15
N ILE A 16 5.68 13.58 8.15
CA ILE A 16 4.89 13.72 6.92
C ILE A 16 4.73 15.20 6.62
N GLU A 17 5.29 15.65 5.51
CA GLU A 17 5.26 17.03 5.03
C GLU A 17 4.34 17.17 3.82
N PHE A 18 3.86 18.39 3.56
CA PHE A 18 3.07 18.73 2.37
C PHE A 18 1.75 17.95 2.22
N ASN A 19 1.20 17.45 3.33
CA ASN A 19 -0.17 16.95 3.36
C ASN A 19 -1.16 18.14 3.41
N PRO A 20 -2.26 18.13 2.64
CA PRO A 20 -2.66 17.10 1.68
C PRO A 20 -2.09 17.29 0.26
N SER A 21 -2.32 16.30 -0.60
CA SER A 21 -2.18 16.26 -2.08
C SER A 21 -0.79 16.04 -2.67
N TYR A 22 0.30 16.35 -1.95
CA TYR A 22 1.67 16.11 -2.44
C TYR A 22 2.59 15.68 -1.30
N SER A 23 2.13 14.70 -0.52
CA SER A 23 2.79 14.32 0.73
C SER A 23 4.20 13.76 0.51
N LEU A 24 5.13 14.14 1.39
CA LEU A 24 6.48 13.58 1.51
C LEU A 24 6.62 12.94 2.88
N LEU A 25 7.07 11.69 2.95
CA LEU A 25 7.36 10.99 4.20
C LEU A 25 8.88 10.93 4.42
N THR A 26 9.39 11.55 5.48
CA THR A 26 10.77 11.37 5.93
C THR A 26 10.82 10.46 7.14
N LEU A 27 11.64 9.42 7.06
CA LEU A 27 11.89 8.46 8.12
C LEU A 27 13.32 8.64 8.64
N SER A 28 13.45 9.08 9.88
CA SER A 28 14.74 9.18 10.58
C SER A 28 14.99 7.90 11.38
N CYS A 29 16.12 7.27 11.11
CA CYS A 29 16.47 5.93 11.57
C CYS A 29 17.69 6.01 12.50
N ASN A 30 17.61 5.36 13.67
CA ASN A 30 18.76 5.15 14.54
C ASN A 30 19.76 4.17 13.89
N PRO A 31 21.00 4.08 14.40
CA PRO A 31 21.97 3.13 13.87
C PRO A 31 21.44 1.70 13.77
N GLY A 32 21.52 1.11 12.57
CA GLY A 32 21.05 -0.25 12.28
C GLY A 32 19.53 -0.41 12.10
N GLU A 33 18.72 0.63 12.31
CA GLU A 33 17.30 0.58 11.95
C GLU A 33 17.14 0.51 10.44
N ALA A 34 16.07 -0.16 10.00
CA ALA A 34 15.78 -0.36 8.60
C ALA A 34 14.30 -0.24 8.28
N VAL A 35 13.99 0.16 7.06
CA VAL A 35 12.63 0.28 6.51
C VAL A 35 12.55 -0.43 5.16
N ASN A 36 11.45 -1.14 4.92
CA ASN A 36 11.12 -1.67 3.61
C ASN A 36 10.30 -0.65 2.82
N VAL A 37 10.66 -0.39 1.57
CA VAL A 37 10.12 0.71 0.76
C VAL A 37 9.77 0.21 -0.63
N GLU A 38 8.65 0.69 -1.18
CA GLU A 38 8.26 0.44 -2.57
C GLU A 38 9.35 0.94 -3.56
N PRO A 39 9.70 0.17 -4.60
CA PRO A 39 10.62 0.60 -5.63
C PRO A 39 10.21 1.94 -6.26
N GLY A 40 11.16 2.86 -6.38
CA GLY A 40 10.93 4.17 -7.00
C GLY A 40 10.37 5.25 -6.08
N ALA A 41 9.99 4.92 -4.84
CA ALA A 41 9.45 5.90 -3.89
C ALA A 41 10.51 6.82 -3.27
N MET A 42 11.80 6.45 -3.29
CA MET A 42 12.86 7.24 -2.64
C MET A 42 13.13 8.55 -3.38
N VAL A 43 13.08 9.66 -2.64
CA VAL A 43 13.38 11.02 -3.10
C VAL A 43 14.80 11.42 -2.73
N SER A 44 15.17 11.26 -1.45
CA SER A 44 16.49 11.60 -0.94
C SER A 44 16.82 10.76 0.29
N MET A 45 18.11 10.58 0.58
CA MET A 45 18.56 9.88 1.79
C MET A 45 19.93 10.38 2.25
N SER A 46 20.24 10.20 3.53
CA SER A 46 21.57 10.42 4.10
C SER A 46 21.86 9.38 5.17
N GLY A 47 23.07 8.83 5.21
CA GLY A 47 23.45 7.81 6.19
C GLY A 47 22.74 6.46 6.02
N MET A 48 22.05 6.24 4.90
CA MET A 48 21.33 5.00 4.59
C MET A 48 22.08 4.18 3.53
N SER A 49 21.98 2.85 3.63
CA SER A 49 22.38 1.91 2.60
C SER A 49 21.15 1.19 2.06
N MET A 50 21.07 0.99 0.74
CA MET A 50 19.93 0.30 0.12
C MET A 50 20.34 -1.13 -0.27
N GLN A 51 19.52 -2.10 0.12
CA GLN A 51 19.55 -3.45 -0.38
C GLN A 51 18.25 -3.72 -1.14
N THR A 52 18.32 -3.98 -2.44
CA THR A 52 17.15 -4.43 -3.19
C THR A 52 16.81 -5.85 -2.78
N GLY A 53 15.59 -6.06 -2.29
CA GLY A 53 15.10 -7.36 -1.88
C GLY A 53 14.99 -8.31 -3.06
N MET A 54 16.01 -9.14 -3.25
CA MET A 54 15.87 -10.48 -3.81
C MET A 54 15.98 -11.46 -2.64
N SER A 55 14.87 -12.07 -2.25
CA SER A 55 14.91 -13.31 -1.47
C SER A 55 15.51 -14.41 -2.36
N GLY A 56 16.84 -14.47 -2.42
CA GLY A 56 17.61 -15.47 -3.18
C GLY A 56 18.69 -14.83 -4.05
N GLY A 57 19.95 -15.02 -3.67
CA GLY A 57 21.13 -14.45 -4.31
C GLY A 57 21.33 -14.87 -5.77
N GLY A 58 20.76 -14.11 -6.69
CA GLY A 58 21.07 -14.16 -8.12
C GLY A 58 21.25 -12.74 -8.64
N GLY A 59 22.16 -12.51 -9.59
CA GLY A 59 22.34 -11.19 -10.20
C GLY A 59 21.12 -10.71 -11.01
N PHE A 60 21.36 -9.78 -11.93
CA PHE A 60 20.36 -9.15 -12.82
C PHE A 60 19.40 -10.14 -13.53
N GLY A 61 19.81 -11.38 -13.79
CA GLY A 61 18.94 -12.44 -14.35
C GLY A 61 17.92 -13.03 -13.36
N GLY A 62 18.23 -13.05 -12.05
CA GLY A 62 17.27 -13.43 -11.01
C GLY A 62 16.26 -12.33 -10.70
N PHE A 63 16.64 -11.07 -10.88
CA PHE A 63 15.75 -9.90 -10.82
C PHE A 63 14.62 -10.01 -11.84
N LEU A 64 14.93 -10.24 -13.13
CA LEU A 64 13.91 -10.38 -14.18
C LEU A 64 13.00 -11.59 -13.96
N LYS A 65 13.55 -12.72 -13.49
CA LYS A 65 12.77 -13.95 -13.22
C LYS A 65 11.83 -13.78 -12.03
N SER A 66 12.27 -13.09 -10.99
CA SER A 66 11.44 -12.81 -9.81
C SER A 66 10.40 -11.74 -10.14
N MET A 67 10.71 -10.74 -10.99
CA MET A 67 9.72 -9.75 -11.49
C MET A 67 8.62 -10.45 -12.29
N ALA A 68 8.99 -11.39 -13.17
CA ALA A 68 8.02 -12.22 -13.87
C ALA A 68 7.15 -13.01 -12.87
N LYS A 69 7.73 -13.66 -11.86
CA LYS A 69 6.95 -14.36 -10.82
C LYS A 69 6.00 -13.43 -10.04
N SER A 70 6.43 -12.22 -9.69
CA SER A 70 5.58 -11.24 -9.00
C SER A 70 4.40 -10.76 -9.86
N ALA A 71 4.60 -10.65 -11.19
CA ALA A 71 3.56 -10.30 -12.15
C ALA A 71 2.55 -11.44 -12.40
N PHE A 72 2.93 -12.70 -12.13
CA PHE A 72 2.10 -13.90 -12.36
C PHE A 72 1.47 -14.50 -11.09
N GLY A 73 1.47 -13.79 -9.96
CA GLY A 73 0.48 -13.99 -8.90
C GLY A 73 0.81 -15.05 -7.83
N GLY A 74 1.90 -14.87 -7.08
CA GLY A 74 2.02 -15.65 -5.84
C GLY A 74 3.21 -15.43 -4.91
N GLU A 75 4.33 -14.84 -5.34
CA GLU A 75 5.51 -14.69 -4.45
C GLU A 75 6.19 -13.33 -4.59
N SER A 76 6.41 -12.72 -3.41
CA SER A 76 7.11 -11.48 -3.05
C SER A 76 6.79 -10.20 -3.84
N PHE A 77 6.12 -9.27 -3.17
CA PHE A 77 6.21 -7.85 -3.47
C PHE A 77 7.69 -7.44 -3.36
N PHE A 78 8.25 -6.84 -4.39
CA PHE A 78 9.64 -6.38 -4.36
C PHE A 78 9.73 -5.13 -3.53
N LEU A 79 10.55 -5.17 -2.48
CA LEU A 79 10.82 -4.04 -1.62
C LEU A 79 12.31 -3.75 -1.63
N ASN A 80 12.64 -2.46 -1.55
CA ASN A 80 13.99 -2.03 -1.21
C ASN A 80 14.06 -1.88 0.31
N THR A 81 15.05 -2.48 0.94
CA THR A 81 15.34 -2.26 2.36
C THR A 81 16.39 -1.17 2.48
N TYR A 82 16.06 -0.09 3.19
CA TYR A 82 17.00 0.97 3.52
C TYR A 82 17.44 0.79 4.97
N THR A 83 18.75 0.61 5.20
CA THR A 83 19.34 0.36 6.52
C THR A 83 20.28 1.50 6.90
N ALA A 84 20.07 2.09 8.09
CA ALA A 84 20.89 3.16 8.62
C ALA A 84 22.27 2.70 9.07
N GLY A 85 23.30 3.48 8.75
CA GLY A 85 24.69 3.24 9.17
C GLY A 85 24.92 3.53 10.66
N GLN A 86 26.18 3.45 11.10
CA GLN A 86 26.54 3.59 12.53
C GLN A 86 26.19 4.94 13.17
N GLN A 87 26.00 5.99 12.37
CA GLN A 87 25.61 7.33 12.85
C GLN A 87 24.11 7.58 12.76
N GLY A 88 23.32 6.57 12.38
CA GLY A 88 21.93 6.74 11.96
C GLY A 88 21.85 7.30 10.54
N GLY A 89 20.64 7.63 10.13
CA GLY A 89 20.38 8.18 8.81
C GLY A 89 18.92 8.54 8.63
N TRP A 90 18.57 9.03 7.45
CA TRP A 90 17.18 9.28 7.09
C TRP A 90 16.93 9.00 5.62
N VAL A 91 15.68 8.69 5.29
CA VAL A 91 15.19 8.51 3.91
C VAL A 91 13.86 9.25 3.74
N SER A 92 13.73 10.00 2.66
CA SER A 92 12.51 10.69 2.26
C SER A 92 11.86 9.96 1.09
N LEU A 93 10.55 9.78 1.17
CA LEU A 93 9.74 8.94 0.29
C LEU A 93 8.56 9.75 -0.25
N ALA A 94 8.35 9.70 -1.56
CA ALA A 94 7.17 10.25 -2.21
C ALA A 94 6.43 9.14 -2.99
N PRO A 95 5.10 9.09 -2.89
CA PRO A 95 4.27 8.25 -3.74
C PRO A 95 4.50 8.54 -5.23
N GLY A 96 4.37 7.52 -6.08
CA GLY A 96 4.43 7.71 -7.53
C GLY A 96 3.26 8.53 -8.11
N GLN A 97 2.18 8.68 -7.35
CA GLN A 97 0.98 9.43 -7.74
C GLN A 97 0.75 10.59 -6.75
N PRO A 98 0.29 11.77 -7.22
CA PRO A 98 -0.07 12.86 -6.31
C PRO A 98 -1.16 12.45 -5.32
N GLY A 99 -0.90 12.59 -4.02
CA GLY A 99 -1.92 12.37 -3.00
C GLY A 99 -1.38 12.45 -1.58
N ASP A 100 -2.10 11.78 -0.68
CA ASP A 100 -1.84 11.78 0.75
C ASP A 100 -1.04 10.54 1.14
N ILE A 101 -0.31 10.63 2.25
CA ILE A 101 0.28 9.49 2.95
C ILE A 101 -0.40 9.37 4.30
N GLN A 102 -0.79 8.14 4.66
CA GLN A 102 -1.20 7.78 6.02
C GLN A 102 -0.43 6.55 6.48
N HIS A 103 -0.54 6.24 7.77
CA HIS A 103 0.05 5.05 8.37
C HIS A 103 -0.96 4.31 9.24
N THR A 104 -0.67 3.03 9.47
CA THR A 104 -1.34 2.25 10.52
C THR A 104 -0.32 1.37 11.23
N ASP A 105 -0.55 1.18 12.52
CA ASP A 105 0.12 0.13 13.29
C ASP A 105 -0.66 -1.17 13.14
N ILE A 106 0.06 -2.26 12.87
CA ILE A 106 -0.47 -3.61 12.83
C ILE A 106 -0.06 -4.31 14.11
N GLN A 107 -1.05 -4.59 14.96
CA GLN A 107 -0.84 -5.34 16.19
C GLN A 107 -0.63 -6.84 15.90
N PRO A 108 0.07 -7.58 16.76
CA PRO A 108 0.20 -9.04 16.63
C PRO A 108 -1.15 -9.73 16.45
N GLY A 109 -1.23 -10.65 15.48
CA GLY A 109 -2.45 -11.38 15.15
C GLY A 109 -3.49 -10.59 14.35
N ARG A 110 -3.17 -9.35 13.95
CA ARG A 110 -3.98 -8.55 13.02
C ARG A 110 -3.30 -8.42 11.67
N GLN A 111 -4.08 -8.09 10.66
CA GLN A 111 -3.58 -7.78 9.32
C GLN A 111 -4.34 -6.60 8.72
N ILE A 112 -3.76 -5.98 7.70
CA ILE A 112 -4.43 -5.00 6.84
C ILE A 112 -4.28 -5.41 5.39
N PHE A 113 -5.28 -5.09 4.58
CA PHE A 113 -5.24 -5.26 3.13
C PHE A 113 -5.04 -3.89 2.49
N ILE A 114 -4.02 -3.74 1.66
CA ILE A 114 -3.64 -2.48 0.99
C ILE A 114 -3.70 -2.73 -0.51
N GLN A 115 -4.33 -1.85 -1.28
CA GLN A 115 -4.29 -1.93 -2.73
C GLN A 115 -2.83 -1.91 -3.20
N SER A 116 -2.47 -2.73 -4.18
CA SER A 116 -1.06 -2.89 -4.57
C SER A 116 -0.38 -1.57 -4.98
N GLY A 117 -1.11 -0.65 -5.61
CA GLY A 117 -0.60 0.68 -5.98
C GLY A 117 -0.61 1.72 -4.86
N SER A 118 -1.06 1.33 -3.66
CA SER A 118 -1.15 2.21 -2.48
C SER A 118 -0.12 1.89 -1.41
N TYR A 119 0.55 0.73 -1.44
CA TYR A 119 1.61 0.43 -0.47
C TYR A 119 2.80 1.38 -0.69
N LEU A 120 3.34 1.98 0.37
CA LEU A 120 4.52 2.86 0.28
C LEU A 120 5.73 2.28 1.03
N ALA A 121 5.58 1.97 2.31
CA ALA A 121 6.67 1.50 3.16
C ALA A 121 6.16 0.69 4.36
N SER A 122 7.06 -0.03 5.03
CA SER A 122 6.76 -0.70 6.30
C SER A 122 8.01 -0.97 7.14
N THR A 123 7.82 -1.15 8.45
CA THR A 123 8.88 -1.68 9.33
C THR A 123 9.28 -3.09 8.88
N THR A 124 10.54 -3.47 9.10
CA THR A 124 11.09 -4.73 8.56
C THR A 124 10.47 -6.01 9.11
N ASN A 125 9.75 -5.94 10.24
CA ASN A 125 9.00 -7.07 10.78
C ASN A 125 7.65 -7.32 10.07
N ILE A 126 7.18 -6.36 9.26
CA ILE A 126 5.98 -6.54 8.45
C ILE A 126 6.28 -7.53 7.33
N LYS A 127 5.50 -8.61 7.29
CA LYS A 127 5.44 -9.55 6.17
C LYS A 127 4.36 -9.11 5.21
N THR A 128 4.63 -9.26 3.93
CA THR A 128 3.67 -9.00 2.87
C THR A 128 3.52 -10.23 1.98
N ASP A 129 2.27 -10.55 1.66
CA ASP A 129 1.96 -11.46 0.57
C ASP A 129 0.84 -10.90 -0.29
N THR A 130 0.85 -11.31 -1.56
CA THR A 130 -0.23 -10.97 -2.47
C THR A 130 -1.36 -11.95 -2.22
N LYS A 131 -2.47 -11.46 -1.68
CA LYS A 131 -3.70 -12.25 -1.64
C LYS A 131 -4.36 -12.15 -3.00
N PHE A 132 -3.92 -13.01 -3.93
CA PHE A 132 -4.57 -13.15 -5.23
C PHE A 132 -5.95 -13.79 -5.04
N GLN A 133 -7.02 -13.06 -5.36
CA GLN A 133 -8.41 -13.53 -5.23
C GLN A 133 -8.88 -14.40 -6.43
N GLY A 134 -7.94 -14.97 -7.19
CA GLY A 134 -8.25 -15.83 -8.33
C GLY A 134 -8.80 -15.08 -9.55
N ALA A 135 -9.38 -15.83 -10.49
CA ALA A 135 -9.86 -15.33 -11.77
C ALA A 135 -10.93 -14.21 -11.68
N LYS A 136 -11.63 -14.08 -10.54
CA LYS A 136 -12.66 -13.03 -10.32
C LYS A 136 -12.11 -11.59 -10.39
N GLY A 137 -10.83 -11.39 -10.07
CA GLY A 137 -10.17 -10.08 -10.21
C GLY A 137 -9.71 -9.75 -11.64
N PHE A 138 -9.60 -10.75 -12.52
CA PHE A 138 -9.10 -10.59 -13.90
C PHE A 138 -10.22 -10.33 -14.93
N PHE A 139 -11.46 -10.76 -14.69
CA PHE A 139 -12.58 -10.61 -15.63
C PHE A 139 -13.15 -9.17 -15.75
N SER A 140 -12.44 -8.23 -15.13
CA SER A 140 -12.87 -6.89 -14.80
C SER A 140 -12.25 -5.83 -15.73
N GLY A 141 -11.08 -6.12 -16.31
CA GLY A 141 -10.22 -5.11 -16.93
C GLY A 141 -9.43 -4.28 -15.91
N GLU A 142 -9.92 -4.18 -14.66
CA GLU A 142 -9.16 -3.69 -13.51
C GLU A 142 -8.56 -4.86 -12.73
N SER A 143 -7.24 -4.91 -12.73
CA SER A 143 -6.42 -5.82 -11.94
C SER A 143 -6.51 -5.49 -10.45
N LEU A 144 -7.56 -5.98 -9.77
CA LEU A 144 -7.75 -5.75 -8.34
C LEU A 144 -6.86 -6.67 -7.50
N PHE A 145 -5.73 -6.13 -7.07
CA PHE A 145 -4.74 -6.82 -6.24
C PHE A 145 -4.59 -6.12 -4.90
N PHE A 146 -4.73 -6.88 -3.82
CA PHE A 146 -4.47 -6.43 -2.46
C PHE A 146 -3.23 -7.13 -1.90
N ILE A 147 -2.34 -6.33 -1.32
CA ILE A 147 -1.23 -6.75 -0.48
C ILE A 147 -1.78 -6.96 0.92
N ARG A 148 -1.57 -8.15 1.47
CA ARG A 148 -1.85 -8.44 2.87
C ARG A 148 -0.59 -8.14 3.67
N ALA A 149 -0.67 -7.24 4.64
CA ALA A 149 0.43 -6.91 5.55
C ALA A 149 0.11 -7.39 6.98
N TYR A 150 1.06 -8.07 7.62
CA TYR A 150 0.89 -8.67 8.95
C TYR A 150 2.25 -8.84 9.66
N THR A 151 2.24 -9.14 10.96
CA THR A 151 3.45 -9.50 11.72
C THR A 151 3.42 -10.96 12.17
N GLU A 152 4.59 -11.58 12.28
CA GLU A 152 4.77 -12.97 12.75
C GLU A 152 5.62 -13.06 14.02
N ASP A 153 6.40 -12.03 14.33
CA ASP A 153 7.36 -11.98 15.44
C ASP A 153 6.72 -11.63 16.79
N GLY A 154 5.40 -11.48 16.83
CA GLY A 154 4.66 -11.09 18.03
C GLY A 154 4.89 -9.64 18.44
N GLN A 155 5.52 -8.81 17.60
CA GLN A 155 5.66 -7.37 17.83
C GLN A 155 4.73 -6.57 16.92
N PRO A 156 4.29 -5.37 17.34
CA PRO A 156 3.64 -4.45 16.44
C PRO A 156 4.58 -4.05 15.30
N GLY A 157 4.02 -3.87 14.11
CA GLY A 157 4.71 -3.27 12.97
C GLY A 157 3.95 -2.07 12.46
N ARG A 158 4.57 -1.24 11.63
CA ARG A 158 3.94 -0.07 11.02
C ARG A 158 4.00 -0.15 9.52
N THR A 159 2.92 0.25 8.86
CA THR A 159 2.88 0.40 7.39
C THR A 159 2.46 1.81 7.02
N TRP A 160 3.11 2.38 6.02
CA TRP A 160 2.71 3.61 5.36
C TRP A 160 2.12 3.26 3.98
N PHE A 161 1.03 3.92 3.64
CA PHE A 161 0.33 3.77 2.38
C PHE A 161 -0.11 5.14 1.86
N ASN A 162 -0.36 5.19 0.55
CA ASN A 162 -0.65 6.41 -0.18
C ASN A 162 -1.99 6.33 -0.93
N SER A 163 -2.48 7.49 -1.37
CA SER A 163 -3.65 7.61 -2.24
C SER A 163 -3.31 8.34 -3.53
N PHE A 164 -4.18 8.20 -4.53
CA PHE A 164 -4.29 9.16 -5.63
C PHE A 164 -5.35 10.23 -5.29
N GLY A 165 -4.91 11.48 -5.14
CA GLY A 165 -5.68 12.56 -4.55
C GLY A 165 -5.79 12.43 -3.02
N ALA A 166 -6.77 13.13 -2.42
CA ALA A 166 -6.99 13.09 -0.99
C ALA A 166 -7.46 11.71 -0.49
N MET A 167 -7.09 11.36 0.74
CA MET A 167 -7.46 10.11 1.42
C MET A 167 -8.53 10.35 2.50
N LYS A 168 -9.49 9.44 2.60
CA LYS A 168 -10.53 9.47 3.65
C LYS A 168 -10.67 8.10 4.29
N GLU A 169 -10.63 8.07 5.61
CA GLU A 169 -11.04 6.90 6.41
C GLU A 169 -12.56 6.87 6.55
N ILE A 170 -13.17 5.70 6.33
CA ILE A 170 -14.59 5.44 6.56
C ILE A 170 -14.71 4.31 7.58
N PRO A 171 -15.25 4.58 8.79
CA PRO A 171 -15.56 3.52 9.73
C PRO A 171 -16.79 2.71 9.27
N ILE A 172 -16.64 1.39 9.27
CA ILE A 172 -17.73 0.41 9.05
C ILE A 172 -18.26 0.01 10.43
N GLN A 173 -19.53 0.29 10.69
CA GLN A 173 -20.20 -0.12 11.91
C GLN A 173 -20.92 -1.47 11.73
N PRO A 174 -21.12 -2.26 12.80
CA PRO A 174 -21.88 -3.49 12.73
C PRO A 174 -23.26 -3.30 12.08
N GLY A 175 -23.59 -4.14 11.09
CA GLY A 175 -24.85 -4.07 10.33
C GLY A 175 -24.89 -3.03 9.21
N GLN A 176 -23.84 -2.23 9.05
CA GLN A 176 -23.70 -1.28 7.94
C GLN A 176 -23.06 -1.95 6.72
N ILE A 177 -23.55 -1.59 5.53
CA ILE A 177 -22.90 -1.92 4.25
C ILE A 177 -22.49 -0.60 3.59
N ILE A 178 -21.23 -0.51 3.18
CA ILE A 178 -20.71 0.62 2.41
C ILE A 178 -20.26 0.13 1.04
N THR A 179 -20.82 0.72 -0.02
CA THR A 179 -20.46 0.40 -1.40
C THR A 179 -19.43 1.41 -1.90
N ILE A 180 -18.33 0.91 -2.45
CA ILE A 180 -17.20 1.73 -2.90
C ILE A 180 -16.76 1.24 -4.28
N ASP A 181 -16.57 2.16 -5.22
CA ASP A 181 -15.94 1.88 -6.52
C ASP A 181 -14.53 1.30 -6.29
N THR A 182 -14.20 0.24 -7.04
CA THR A 182 -12.97 -0.52 -6.83
C THR A 182 -11.70 0.29 -7.05
N GLY A 183 -11.70 1.27 -7.95
CA GLY A 183 -10.56 2.15 -8.19
C GLY A 183 -10.37 3.24 -7.13
N HIS A 184 -11.26 3.30 -6.14
CA HIS A 184 -11.22 4.24 -5.02
C HIS A 184 -10.86 3.59 -3.68
N VAL A 185 -10.63 2.27 -3.62
CA VAL A 185 -10.22 1.58 -2.39
C VAL A 185 -8.70 1.65 -2.22
N VAL A 186 -8.24 2.17 -1.08
CA VAL A 186 -6.81 2.27 -0.72
C VAL A 186 -6.39 1.12 0.19
N ALA A 187 -7.11 0.91 1.29
CA ALA A 187 -6.82 -0.12 2.27
C ALA A 187 -8.05 -0.46 3.12
N PHE A 188 -8.05 -1.59 3.83
CA PHE A 188 -9.09 -1.94 4.80
C PHE A 188 -8.61 -2.91 5.88
N ASP A 189 -9.19 -2.76 7.07
CA ASP A 189 -8.94 -3.64 8.22
C ASP A 189 -9.43 -5.07 7.92
N ASP A 190 -8.76 -6.06 8.52
CA ASP A 190 -9.08 -7.49 8.38
C ASP A 190 -10.39 -7.96 9.00
N THR A 191 -11.01 -7.14 9.85
CA THR A 191 -12.36 -7.37 10.37
C THR A 191 -13.46 -6.89 9.45
N VAL A 192 -13.10 -6.26 8.33
CA VAL A 192 -14.06 -5.88 7.29
C VAL A 192 -14.08 -6.98 6.22
N SER A 193 -15.27 -7.51 5.95
CA SER A 193 -15.53 -8.40 4.83
C SER A 193 -16.01 -7.60 3.62
N TYR A 194 -15.77 -8.10 2.41
CA TYR A 194 -16.27 -7.45 1.20
C TYR A 194 -16.81 -8.45 0.18
N GLU A 195 -17.75 -7.97 -0.63
CA GLU A 195 -18.26 -8.67 -1.81
C GLU A 195 -18.04 -7.80 -3.05
N ILE A 196 -17.60 -8.42 -4.15
CA ILE A 196 -17.45 -7.74 -5.44
C ILE A 196 -18.79 -7.78 -6.17
N GLY A 197 -19.25 -6.61 -6.61
CA GLY A 197 -20.51 -6.43 -7.32
C GLY A 197 -20.38 -5.46 -8.49
N LYS A 198 -21.53 -5.12 -9.09
CA LYS A 198 -21.66 -4.06 -10.10
C LYS A 198 -22.72 -3.08 -9.61
N VAL A 199 -22.56 -1.80 -9.93
CA VAL A 199 -23.60 -0.81 -9.63
C VAL A 199 -24.73 -0.96 -10.63
N GLY A 200 -25.91 -1.38 -10.15
CA GLY A 200 -27.11 -1.55 -10.96
C GLY A 200 -27.06 -2.73 -11.93
N GLY A 201 -28.06 -2.79 -12.84
CA GLY A 201 -28.13 -3.84 -13.87
C GLY A 201 -27.14 -3.65 -15.02
N MET A 202 -27.12 -4.58 -15.99
CA MET A 202 -26.18 -4.56 -17.13
C MET A 202 -26.18 -3.23 -17.92
N LYS A 203 -27.32 -2.53 -17.98
CA LYS A 203 -27.43 -1.19 -18.61
C LYS A 203 -26.69 -0.11 -17.82
N SER A 204 -26.69 -0.15 -16.49
CA SER A 204 -25.97 0.81 -15.64
C SER A 204 -24.46 0.64 -15.79
N PHE A 205 -23.98 -0.60 -15.86
CA PHE A 205 -22.56 -0.90 -16.12
C PHE A 205 -22.06 -0.38 -17.48
N MET A 206 -22.92 -0.39 -18.52
CA MET A 206 -22.53 0.10 -19.85
C MET A 206 -22.67 1.61 -20.05
N PHE A 207 -23.61 2.27 -19.36
CA PHE A 207 -23.97 3.67 -19.63
C PHE A 207 -23.79 4.61 -18.43
N GLY A 208 -23.59 4.08 -17.23
CA GLY A 208 -23.49 4.85 -15.98
C GLY A 208 -22.08 5.31 -15.62
N GLY A 209 -21.05 4.81 -16.32
CA GLY A 209 -19.65 5.16 -16.05
C GLY A 209 -19.06 4.56 -14.77
N GLU A 210 -19.88 4.06 -13.85
CA GLU A 210 -19.44 3.28 -12.69
C GLU A 210 -19.26 1.81 -13.07
N GLY A 211 -18.06 1.29 -12.82
CA GLY A 211 -17.65 -0.06 -13.20
C GLY A 211 -18.00 -1.09 -12.14
N ILE A 212 -16.96 -1.61 -11.49
CA ILE A 212 -17.07 -2.64 -10.46
C ILE A 212 -17.01 -1.98 -9.09
N VAL A 213 -17.77 -2.53 -8.14
CA VAL A 213 -17.80 -2.03 -6.76
C VAL A 213 -17.49 -3.14 -5.77
N MET A 214 -17.09 -2.71 -4.58
CA MET A 214 -16.96 -3.55 -3.40
C MET A 214 -17.97 -3.11 -2.34
N HIS A 215 -18.73 -4.07 -1.81
CA HIS A 215 -19.65 -3.90 -0.70
C HIS A 215 -18.97 -4.34 0.59
N PHE A 216 -18.54 -3.38 1.42
CA PHE A 216 -17.85 -3.63 2.69
C PHE A 216 -18.85 -3.73 3.84
N SER A 217 -18.65 -4.72 4.73
CA SER A 217 -19.45 -4.95 5.93
C SER A 217 -18.59 -5.50 7.08
N GLY A 218 -19.10 -5.44 8.31
CA GLY A 218 -18.38 -5.91 9.51
C GLY A 218 -18.15 -4.78 10.50
N GLN A 219 -17.00 -4.77 11.16
CA GLN A 219 -16.59 -3.71 12.09
C GLN A 219 -15.11 -3.38 11.88
N GLY A 220 -14.80 -2.17 11.43
CA GLY A 220 -13.44 -1.78 11.12
C GLY A 220 -13.42 -0.53 10.24
N ARG A 221 -12.35 -0.34 9.47
CA ARG A 221 -12.16 0.83 8.62
C ARG A 221 -11.84 0.45 7.19
N VAL A 222 -12.25 1.31 6.28
CA VAL A 222 -11.84 1.31 4.87
C VAL A 222 -11.29 2.69 4.55
N TRP A 223 -10.10 2.75 3.98
CA TRP A 223 -9.52 3.97 3.43
C TRP A 223 -9.86 4.07 1.95
N ILE A 224 -10.32 5.25 1.55
CA ILE A 224 -10.65 5.56 0.16
C ILE A 224 -9.86 6.75 -0.35
N GLN A 225 -9.83 6.89 -1.67
CA GLN A 225 -9.19 8.01 -2.36
C GLN A 225 -10.17 8.80 -3.24
N THR A 226 -9.83 10.05 -3.55
CA THR A 226 -10.72 10.96 -4.31
C THR A 226 -10.53 10.92 -5.82
N ARG A 227 -9.50 10.21 -6.30
CA ARG A 227 -9.20 10.08 -7.74
C ARG A 227 -8.99 8.61 -8.11
N ASN A 228 -9.30 8.28 -9.36
CA ASN A 228 -9.11 6.96 -9.93
C ASN A 228 -8.12 7.07 -11.11
N LEU A 229 -7.01 6.33 -11.03
CA LEU A 229 -5.95 6.37 -12.03
C LEU A 229 -6.43 5.83 -13.39
N ALA A 230 -7.27 4.80 -13.39
CA ALA A 230 -7.85 4.26 -14.62
C ALA A 230 -8.75 5.29 -15.30
N SER A 231 -9.59 6.00 -14.54
CA SER A 231 -10.40 7.09 -15.09
C SER A 231 -9.55 8.23 -15.64
N LEU A 232 -8.46 8.61 -14.96
CA LEU A 232 -7.51 9.60 -15.50
C LEU A 232 -6.90 9.12 -16.83
N ALA A 233 -6.40 7.88 -16.86
CA ALA A 233 -5.81 7.31 -18.07
C ALA A 233 -6.81 7.30 -19.23
N SER A 234 -8.05 6.85 -19.00
CA SER A 234 -9.12 6.87 -20.01
C SER A 234 -9.40 8.26 -20.57
N ASN A 235 -9.36 9.30 -19.72
CA ASN A 235 -9.54 10.68 -20.15
C ASN A 235 -8.35 11.24 -20.96
N LEU A 236 -7.15 10.66 -20.79
CA LEU A 236 -5.95 11.05 -21.52
C LEU A 236 -5.79 10.31 -22.86
N ILE A 237 -6.33 9.10 -23.00
CA ILE A 237 -6.24 8.28 -24.23
C ILE A 237 -6.58 9.05 -25.52
N PRO A 238 -7.65 9.88 -25.59
CA PRO A 238 -7.98 10.63 -26.80
C PRO A 238 -6.90 11.60 -27.27
N PHE A 239 -5.97 11.99 -26.39
CA PHE A 239 -4.86 12.89 -26.68
C PHE A 239 -3.55 12.14 -26.96
N TRP A 240 -3.54 10.80 -26.87
CA TRP A 240 -2.36 10.01 -27.20
C TRP A 240 -2.16 10.00 -28.72
N PRO A 241 -0.93 10.23 -29.23
CA PRO A 241 -0.65 10.00 -30.65
C PRO A 241 -1.08 8.59 -31.09
N PRO A 242 -1.54 8.40 -32.34
CA PRO A 242 -1.89 7.10 -32.87
C PRO A 242 -0.70 6.14 -32.69
N ARG A 243 -0.98 4.89 -32.31
CA ARG A 243 0.05 3.85 -32.36
C ARG A 243 0.40 3.60 -33.83
N ASN A 244 1.63 3.89 -34.23
CA ASN A 244 2.21 3.44 -35.50
C ASN A 244 2.33 1.92 -35.54
#